data_AF-A0A821XZ41-F1
#
_entry.id   AF-A0A821XZ41-F1
#
_cell.length_a   1.000
_cell.length_b   1.000
_cell.length_c   1.000
_cell.angle_alpha   90.00
_cell.angle_beta   90.00
_cell.angle_gamma   90.00
#
_symmetry.space_group_name_H-M   'P 1'
#
loop_
_entity.id
_entity.type
_entity.pdbx_description
1 polymer ?
#
loop_
_entity_poly.entity_id
_entity_poly.type
_entity_poly.pdbx_seq_one_letter_code
_entity_poly.pdbx_strand_id
1 'polypeptide(L)'
;MTSQSVDNAPIIDITLTEDENLLPLNNNAQNTSINNSNSSIHKFMQTVGASKRIFDLLDHQPKILSTSNESCSIEPTNFDESIHFDNVSFAYPTRSEQQILTNVSFSIALGQKLALVGPSGSGKSTIASLIERFYEFDSGTIYLGSYSLASINSQWLRQNISFVNQEPSLFACSICDNITFGLD
;
A
#
# COMPACT_ATOMS: atom_id res chain seq x y z
N MET A 1 63.73 18.64 -77.19
CA MET A 1 62.80 18.81 -78.32
C MET A 1 61.45 19.11 -77.70
N THR A 2 61.14 20.40 -77.57
CA THR A 2 60.11 21.13 -78.35
C THR A 2 58.72 20.90 -77.74
N SER A 3 57.90 21.89 -77.41
CA SER A 3 57.92 23.34 -77.60
C SER A 3 56.62 23.89 -76.97
N GLN A 4 56.70 25.06 -76.31
CA GLN A 4 55.78 26.23 -76.38
C GLN A 4 54.28 25.97 -76.62
N SER A 5 53.39 26.31 -75.67
CA SER A 5 52.72 27.62 -75.52
C SER A 5 52.05 28.15 -76.80
N VAL A 6 50.72 28.39 -76.78
CA VAL A 6 50.08 29.62 -77.27
C VAL A 6 48.70 29.76 -76.63
N ASP A 7 48.50 30.93 -76.02
CA ASP A 7 47.28 31.54 -75.51
C ASP A 7 46.21 31.77 -76.59
N ASN A 8 44.94 31.75 -76.19
CA ASN A 8 43.94 32.70 -76.71
C ASN A 8 42.71 32.75 -75.78
N ALA A 9 42.65 33.81 -74.96
CA ALA A 9 41.42 34.38 -74.41
C ALA A 9 40.97 35.55 -75.33
N PRO A 10 39.80 36.22 -75.15
CA PRO A 10 38.69 35.99 -74.21
C PRO A 10 37.29 36.02 -74.88
N ILE A 11 36.25 35.52 -74.20
CA ILE A 11 34.89 36.04 -74.36
C ILE A 11 34.47 36.56 -72.99
N ILE A 12 34.26 37.87 -72.93
CA ILE A 12 33.79 38.60 -71.76
C ILE A 12 32.27 38.43 -71.72
N ASP A 13 31.75 37.79 -70.67
CA ASP A 13 30.33 37.86 -70.33
C ASP A 13 30.19 38.56 -68.98
N ILE A 14 29.34 39.58 -68.95
CA ILE A 14 29.21 40.57 -67.89
C ILE A 14 27.96 40.22 -67.10
N THR A 15 28.05 39.73 -65.87
CA THR A 15 27.03 40.02 -64.86
C THR A 15 27.50 39.76 -63.41
N LEU A 16 27.70 40.88 -62.71
CA LEU A 16 27.39 41.17 -61.30
C LEU A 16 27.56 40.07 -60.25
N THR A 17 28.54 40.32 -59.38
CA THR A 17 28.69 39.91 -57.97
C THR A 17 27.39 39.67 -57.21
N GLU A 18 27.24 38.49 -56.58
CA GLU A 18 26.72 38.34 -55.21
C GLU A 18 27.49 37.22 -54.49
N ASP A 19 28.08 37.59 -53.35
CA ASP A 19 28.75 36.72 -52.38
C ASP A 19 27.75 35.73 -51.75
N GLU A 20 27.98 34.42 -51.87
CA GLU A 20 27.40 33.44 -50.95
C GLU A 20 28.50 32.68 -50.19
N ASN A 21 29.02 33.34 -49.16
CA ASN A 21 29.56 32.67 -47.99
C ASN A 21 28.42 32.02 -47.19
N LEU A 22 28.03 30.79 -47.54
CA LEU A 22 27.18 29.95 -46.69
C LEU A 22 28.04 29.16 -45.69
N LEU A 23 28.15 29.71 -44.49
CA LEU A 23 28.67 29.06 -43.28
C LEU A 23 27.88 27.77 -42.98
N PRO A 24 28.51 26.65 -42.56
CA PRO A 24 27.76 25.48 -42.10
C PRO A 24 27.08 25.79 -40.76
N LEU A 25 25.76 26.05 -40.78
CA LEU A 25 24.96 26.27 -39.58
C LEU A 25 24.63 24.95 -38.85
N ASN A 26 25.29 24.75 -37.70
CA ASN A 26 24.72 24.26 -36.43
C ASN A 26 23.81 23.01 -36.44
N ASN A 27 24.34 21.83 -36.80
CA ASN A 27 23.68 20.53 -36.55
C ASN A 27 23.86 20.01 -35.11
N ASN A 28 24.81 20.56 -34.34
CA ASN A 28 25.15 20.05 -33.00
C ASN A 28 24.16 20.50 -31.93
N ALA A 29 23.66 21.74 -31.97
CA ALA A 29 22.70 22.25 -30.98
C ALA A 29 21.31 21.58 -31.08
N GLN A 30 20.88 21.24 -32.30
CA GLN A 30 19.63 20.52 -32.54
C GLN A 30 19.73 19.06 -32.04
N ASN A 31 20.84 18.37 -32.33
CA ASN A 31 21.08 17.02 -31.81
C ASN A 31 21.15 16.98 -30.27
N THR A 32 21.74 17.99 -29.61
CA THR A 32 21.74 18.07 -28.14
C THR A 32 20.35 18.31 -27.54
N SER A 33 19.50 19.11 -28.18
CA SER A 33 18.13 19.38 -27.71
C SER A 33 17.22 18.15 -27.85
N ILE A 34 17.37 17.40 -28.95
CA ILE A 34 16.65 16.16 -29.21
C ILE A 34 17.10 15.06 -28.22
N ASN A 35 18.42 14.94 -27.97
CA ASN A 35 18.96 13.97 -27.01
C ASN A 35 18.52 14.26 -25.57
N ASN A 36 18.49 15.53 -25.15
CA ASN A 36 17.98 15.92 -23.83
C ASN A 36 16.48 15.61 -23.69
N SER A 37 15.69 15.79 -24.75
CA SER A 37 14.25 15.47 -24.76
C SER A 37 14.01 13.96 -24.59
N ASN A 38 14.78 13.12 -25.29
CA ASN A 38 14.75 11.66 -25.12
C ASN A 38 15.06 11.25 -23.68
N SER A 39 16.03 11.92 -23.04
CA SER A 39 16.37 11.65 -21.64
C SER A 39 15.24 12.04 -20.67
N SER A 40 14.51 13.13 -20.95
CA SER A 40 13.37 13.58 -20.14
C SER A 40 12.17 12.64 -20.28
N ILE A 41 11.87 12.17 -21.50
CA ILE A 41 10.82 11.18 -21.76
C ILE A 41 11.12 9.88 -21.01
N HIS A 42 12.37 9.41 -21.08
CA HIS A 42 12.79 8.21 -20.36
C HIS A 42 12.64 8.34 -18.84
N LYS A 43 13.02 9.49 -18.25
CA LYS A 43 12.81 9.79 -16.82
C LYS A 43 11.33 9.84 -16.45
N PHE A 44 10.51 10.46 -17.30
CA PHE A 44 9.07 10.52 -17.10
C PHE A 44 8.44 9.12 -17.10
N MET A 45 8.79 8.28 -18.08
CA MET A 45 8.31 6.89 -18.15
C MET A 45 8.73 6.06 -16.93
N GLN A 46 9.97 6.20 -16.46
CA GLN A 46 10.43 5.56 -15.22
C GLN A 46 9.65 6.06 -14.00
N THR A 47 9.37 7.36 -13.93
CA THR A 47 8.61 7.97 -12.84
C THR A 47 7.18 7.43 -12.82
N VAL A 48 6.51 7.37 -13.97
CA VAL A 48 5.16 6.78 -14.10
C VAL A 48 5.16 5.29 -13.71
N GLY A 49 6.17 4.54 -14.13
CA GLY A 49 6.32 3.14 -13.74
C GLY A 49 6.54 2.97 -12.22
N ALA A 50 7.37 3.83 -11.62
CA ALA A 50 7.65 3.81 -10.19
C ALA A 50 6.46 4.25 -9.34
N SER A 51 5.67 5.23 -9.81
CA SER A 51 4.51 5.75 -9.09
C SER A 51 3.32 4.79 -9.07
N LYS A 52 3.26 3.82 -9.99
CA LYS A 52 2.15 2.86 -10.07
C LYS A 52 1.84 2.20 -8.73
N ARG A 53 2.85 1.66 -8.03
CA ARG A 53 2.66 1.00 -6.72
C ARG A 53 2.14 1.94 -5.63
N ILE A 54 2.45 3.23 -5.71
CA ILE A 54 1.97 4.25 -4.77
C ILE A 54 0.48 4.49 -5.01
N PHE A 55 0.07 4.70 -6.26
CA PHE A 55 -1.33 4.87 -6.61
C PHE A 55 -2.15 3.61 -6.32
N ASP A 56 -1.63 2.42 -6.65
CA ASP A 56 -2.26 1.14 -6.30
C ASP A 56 -2.52 1.02 -4.79
N LEU A 57 -1.62 1.55 -3.93
CA LEU A 57 -1.78 1.56 -2.48
C LEU A 57 -2.79 2.62 -2.01
N LEU A 58 -2.77 3.82 -2.59
CA LEU A 58 -3.68 4.91 -2.23
C LEU A 58 -5.13 4.59 -2.62
N ASP A 59 -5.34 3.90 -3.74
CA ASP A 59 -6.66 3.52 -4.23
C ASP A 59 -7.19 2.24 -3.56
N HIS A 60 -6.37 1.55 -2.76
CA HIS A 60 -6.76 0.32 -2.09
C HIS A 60 -7.83 0.55 -1.03
N GLN A 61 -8.97 -0.13 -1.17
CA GLN A 61 -10.03 -0.15 -0.17
C GLN A 61 -9.82 -1.33 0.79
N PRO A 62 -9.55 -1.09 2.09
CA PRO A 62 -9.36 -2.16 3.06
C PRO A 62 -10.70 -2.86 3.35
N LYS A 63 -10.63 -4.17 3.62
CA LYS A 63 -11.82 -4.96 3.96
C LYS A 63 -12.43 -4.61 5.31
N ILE A 64 -11.57 -4.28 6.29
CA ILE A 64 -11.96 -3.86 7.64
C ILE A 64 -11.63 -2.38 7.73
N LEU A 65 -12.64 -1.53 7.82
CA LEU A 65 -12.44 -0.10 7.94
C LEU A 65 -12.20 0.23 9.41
N SER A 66 -11.11 0.95 9.68
CA SER A 66 -10.72 1.37 11.04
C SER A 66 -11.09 2.83 11.32
N THR A 67 -11.80 3.48 10.40
CA THR A 67 -12.13 4.90 10.49
C THR A 67 -13.61 5.08 10.82
N SER A 68 -13.93 6.15 11.55
CA SER A 68 -15.27 6.57 11.99
C SER A 68 -16.31 6.79 10.88
N ASN A 69 -15.97 6.53 9.61
CA ASN A 69 -16.82 6.74 8.45
C ASN A 69 -17.52 5.47 7.97
N GLU A 70 -17.48 4.38 8.73
CA GLU A 70 -18.40 3.27 8.56
C GLU A 70 -19.82 3.76 8.92
N SER A 71 -20.53 4.31 7.94
CA SER A 71 -21.87 4.91 8.10
C SER A 71 -22.92 3.92 8.65
N CYS A 72 -22.57 2.64 8.74
CA CYS A 72 -23.41 1.53 9.17
C CYS A 72 -22.83 0.73 10.35
N SER A 73 -21.71 1.14 10.95
CA SER A 73 -21.20 0.42 12.13
C SER A 73 -21.77 0.97 13.42
N ILE A 74 -22.01 0.06 14.35
CA ILE A 74 -22.61 0.37 15.64
C ILE A 74 -21.54 0.61 16.70
N GLU A 75 -21.82 1.55 17.59
CA GLU A 75 -21.08 1.78 18.82
C GLU A 75 -22.01 1.46 20.00
N PRO A 76 -21.90 0.25 20.56
CA PRO A 76 -22.72 -0.15 21.71
C PRO A 76 -22.54 0.79 22.91
N THR A 77 -23.64 1.31 23.46
CA THR A 77 -23.60 2.20 24.65
C THR A 77 -23.81 1.46 25.97
N ASN A 78 -24.53 0.33 25.93
CA ASN A 78 -24.71 -0.59 27.04
C ASN A 78 -24.85 -1.99 26.46
N PHE A 79 -23.81 -2.81 26.58
CA PHE A 79 -23.81 -4.19 26.14
C PHE A 79 -23.40 -5.09 27.29
N ASP A 80 -23.94 -6.30 27.30
CA ASP A 80 -23.36 -7.38 28.11
C ASP A 80 -22.00 -7.71 27.48
N GLU A 81 -20.90 -7.54 28.22
CA GLU A 81 -19.53 -7.77 27.73
C GLU A 81 -19.22 -9.27 27.55
N SER A 82 -20.25 -10.10 27.41
CA SER A 82 -20.13 -11.50 27.07
C SER A 82 -19.65 -11.66 25.62
N ILE A 83 -18.81 -12.65 25.39
CA ILE A 83 -18.31 -12.99 24.06
C ILE A 83 -18.84 -14.37 23.69
N HIS A 84 -19.43 -14.50 22.51
CA HIS A 84 -19.95 -15.77 22.02
C HIS A 84 -19.40 -16.08 20.63
N PHE A 85 -18.77 -17.25 20.51
CA PHE A 85 -18.37 -17.85 19.25
C PHE A 85 -19.43 -18.87 18.84
N ASP A 86 -19.94 -18.73 17.62
CA ASP A 86 -20.93 -19.63 17.03
C ASP A 86 -20.39 -20.19 15.71
N ASN A 87 -19.94 -21.44 15.75
CA ASN A 87 -19.50 -22.24 14.60
C ASN A 87 -18.44 -21.55 13.73
N VAL A 88 -17.50 -20.87 14.38
CA VAL A 88 -16.49 -20.05 13.70
C VAL A 88 -15.42 -20.92 13.06
N SER A 89 -15.18 -20.70 11.76
CA SER A 89 -14.06 -21.31 11.02
C SER A 89 -13.20 -20.23 10.40
N PHE A 90 -11.88 -20.46 10.35
CA PHE A 90 -10.93 -19.46 9.88
C PHE A 90 -9.63 -20.08 9.36
N ALA A 91 -9.17 -19.57 8.23
CA ALA A 91 -7.82 -19.73 7.69
C ALA A 91 -7.16 -18.35 7.48
N TYR A 92 -5.85 -18.26 7.73
CA TYR A 92 -5.12 -17.03 7.43
C TYR A 92 -5.06 -16.79 5.92
N PRO A 93 -5.19 -15.53 5.42
CA PRO A 93 -5.13 -15.24 3.99
C PRO A 93 -3.83 -15.68 3.31
N THR A 94 -2.72 -15.69 4.04
CA THR A 94 -1.42 -16.17 3.55
C THR A 94 -1.33 -17.69 3.39
N ARG A 95 -2.27 -18.44 3.99
CA ARG A 95 -2.32 -19.91 4.00
C ARG A 95 -3.78 -20.40 3.99
N SER A 96 -4.53 -20.01 2.95
CA SER A 96 -5.97 -20.34 2.81
C SER A 96 -6.26 -21.85 2.79
N GLU A 97 -5.31 -22.67 2.33
CA GLU A 97 -5.44 -24.14 2.27
C GLU A 97 -5.44 -24.80 3.67
N GLN A 98 -4.99 -24.08 4.70
CA GLN A 98 -4.90 -24.60 6.06
C GLN A 98 -5.91 -23.92 6.97
N GLN A 99 -6.99 -24.62 7.29
CA GLN A 99 -7.90 -24.19 8.34
C GLN A 99 -7.20 -24.23 9.70
N ILE A 100 -7.26 -23.11 10.42
CA ILE A 100 -6.71 -22.95 11.76
C ILE A 100 -7.78 -23.19 12.81
N LEU A 101 -9.00 -22.69 12.56
CA LEU A 101 -10.18 -22.94 13.38
C LEU A 101 -11.23 -23.63 12.50
N THR A 102 -11.92 -24.62 13.05
CA THR A 102 -12.98 -25.36 12.36
C THR A 102 -14.17 -25.53 13.31
N ASN A 103 -15.29 -24.87 12.99
CA ASN A 103 -16.55 -24.92 13.74
C ASN A 103 -16.39 -24.72 15.26
N VAL A 104 -15.60 -23.72 15.66
CA VAL A 104 -15.36 -23.41 17.06
C VAL A 104 -16.56 -22.67 17.64
N SER A 105 -17.16 -23.22 18.70
CA SER A 105 -18.24 -22.59 19.45
C SER A 105 -17.95 -22.60 20.95
N PHE A 106 -18.05 -21.45 21.61
CA PHE A 106 -17.96 -21.30 23.06
C PHE A 106 -18.50 -19.93 23.50
N SER A 107 -18.73 -19.76 24.80
CA SER A 107 -19.16 -18.48 25.36
C SER A 107 -18.31 -18.11 26.57
N ILE A 108 -18.06 -16.81 26.71
CA ILE A 108 -17.43 -16.18 27.87
C ILE A 108 -18.47 -15.22 28.44
N ALA A 109 -18.98 -15.49 29.63
CA ALA A 109 -19.90 -14.58 30.31
C ALA A 109 -19.16 -13.37 30.89
N LEU A 110 -19.89 -12.28 31.17
CA LEU A 110 -19.34 -11.11 31.87
C LEU A 110 -18.64 -11.52 33.17
N GLY A 111 -17.40 -11.05 33.35
CA GLY A 111 -16.57 -11.35 34.51
C GLY A 111 -15.98 -12.76 34.55
N GLN A 112 -16.29 -13.63 33.57
CA GLN A 112 -15.71 -14.95 33.47
C GLN A 112 -14.28 -14.87 32.93
N LYS A 113 -13.40 -15.72 33.47
CA LYS A 113 -12.05 -15.92 32.95
C LYS A 113 -12.01 -17.22 32.15
N LEU A 114 -11.62 -17.13 30.88
CA LEU A 114 -11.39 -18.29 30.03
C LEU A 114 -9.89 -18.51 29.86
N ALA A 115 -9.44 -19.76 30.02
CA ALA A 115 -8.07 -20.17 29.69
C ALA A 115 -8.09 -21.11 28.49
N LEU A 116 -7.42 -20.73 27.41
CA LEU A 116 -7.25 -21.56 26.23
C LEU A 116 -5.94 -22.34 26.32
N VAL A 117 -6.02 -23.67 26.34
CA VAL A 117 -4.87 -24.58 26.45
C VAL A 117 -4.77 -25.48 25.23
N GLY A 118 -3.56 -25.74 24.76
CA GLY A 118 -3.32 -26.62 23.62
C GLY A 118 -1.93 -26.48 23.01
N PRO A 119 -1.54 -27.37 22.10
CA PRO A 119 -0.23 -27.37 21.45
C PRO A 119 0.09 -26.06 20.73
N SER A 120 1.38 -25.78 20.49
CA SER A 120 1.76 -24.64 19.65
C SER A 120 1.11 -24.75 18.26
N GLY A 121 0.63 -23.62 17.72
CA GLY A 121 -0.07 -23.58 16.43
C GLY A 121 -1.54 -24.00 16.45
N SER A 122 -2.12 -24.36 17.60
CA SER A 122 -3.53 -24.80 17.71
C SER A 122 -4.59 -23.68 17.56
N GLY A 123 -4.20 -22.47 17.14
CA GLY A 123 -5.16 -21.36 16.96
C GLY A 123 -5.51 -20.53 18.20
N LYS A 124 -4.82 -20.71 19.34
CA LYS A 124 -5.09 -19.93 20.57
C LYS A 124 -4.97 -18.42 20.36
N SER A 125 -3.82 -17.96 19.86
CA SER A 125 -3.59 -16.54 19.56
C SER A 125 -4.51 -16.05 18.44
N THR A 126 -4.88 -16.95 17.51
CA THR A 126 -5.86 -16.64 16.45
C THR A 126 -7.22 -16.25 17.02
N ILE A 127 -7.70 -16.91 18.08
CA ILE A 127 -8.96 -16.53 18.75
C ILE A 127 -8.88 -15.09 19.26
N ALA A 128 -7.78 -14.70 19.91
CA ALA A 128 -7.59 -13.32 20.36
C ALA A 128 -7.61 -12.33 19.18
N SER A 129 -6.90 -12.64 18.09
CA SER A 129 -6.88 -11.80 16.88
C SER A 129 -8.25 -11.67 16.20
N LEU A 130 -9.12 -12.68 16.30
CA LEU A 130 -10.49 -12.59 15.79
C LEU A 130 -11.40 -11.76 16.70
N ILE A 131 -11.22 -11.82 18.03
CA ILE A 131 -11.94 -10.96 18.99
C ILE A 131 -11.60 -9.49 18.74
N GLU A 132 -10.34 -9.17 18.47
CA GLU A 132 -9.89 -7.80 18.11
C GLU A 132 -10.25 -7.40 16.67
N ARG A 133 -10.87 -8.32 15.92
CA ARG A 133 -11.25 -8.13 14.51
C ARG A 133 -10.08 -7.66 13.63
N PHE A 134 -8.89 -8.23 13.84
CA PHE A 134 -7.76 -8.04 12.91
C PHE A 134 -7.92 -8.83 11.61
N TYR A 135 -8.75 -9.87 11.64
CA TYR A 135 -9.10 -10.68 10.47
C TYR A 135 -10.61 -10.90 10.41
N GLU A 136 -11.14 -10.96 9.19
CA GLU A 136 -12.46 -11.53 8.93
C GLU A 136 -12.37 -13.06 8.93
N PHE A 137 -13.45 -13.74 9.32
CA PHE A 137 -13.53 -15.19 9.39
C PHE A 137 -14.32 -15.80 8.23
N ASP A 138 -14.07 -17.08 7.93
CA ASP A 138 -14.63 -17.75 6.75
C ASP A 138 -16.10 -18.13 6.92
N SER A 139 -16.48 -18.53 8.14
CA SER A 139 -17.85 -18.92 8.48
C SER A 139 -18.14 -18.74 9.97
N GLY A 140 -19.42 -18.82 10.33
CA GLY A 140 -19.89 -18.66 11.71
C GLY A 140 -20.15 -17.21 12.07
N THR A 141 -20.27 -16.91 13.36
CA THR A 141 -20.41 -15.54 13.85
C THR A 141 -19.78 -15.40 15.23
N ILE A 142 -19.16 -14.25 15.50
CA ILE A 142 -18.71 -13.86 16.83
C ILE A 142 -19.63 -12.74 17.30
N TYR A 143 -20.08 -12.81 18.54
CA TYR A 143 -20.93 -11.81 19.17
C TYR A 143 -20.22 -11.18 20.36
N LEU A 144 -20.43 -9.88 20.53
CA LEU A 144 -20.16 -9.13 21.75
C LEU A 144 -21.52 -8.71 22.33
N GLY A 145 -21.93 -9.38 23.41
CA GLY A 145 -23.29 -9.33 23.92
C GLY A 145 -24.30 -9.81 22.88
N SER A 146 -25.22 -8.93 22.50
CA SER A 146 -26.23 -9.17 21.46
C SER A 146 -25.81 -8.73 20.05
N TYR A 147 -24.62 -8.13 19.92
CA TYR A 147 -24.17 -7.52 18.67
C TYR A 147 -23.18 -8.43 17.94
N SER A 148 -23.39 -8.63 16.63
CA SER A 148 -22.40 -9.31 15.80
C SER A 148 -21.14 -8.45 15.72
N LEU A 149 -19.97 -9.04 15.98
CA LEU A 149 -18.67 -8.38 15.96
C LEU A 149 -18.40 -7.70 14.61
N ALA A 150 -18.90 -8.28 13.50
CA ALA A 150 -18.76 -7.73 12.16
C ALA A 150 -19.55 -6.41 11.95
N SER A 151 -20.56 -6.15 12.78
CA SER A 151 -21.36 -4.93 12.72
C SER A 151 -20.80 -3.78 13.57
N ILE A 152 -19.91 -4.10 14.52
CA ILE A 152 -19.35 -3.13 15.47
C ILE A 152 -18.21 -2.36 14.81
N ASN A 153 -18.16 -1.06 15.08
CA ASN A 153 -17.07 -0.20 14.64
C ASN A 153 -15.72 -0.73 15.18
N SER A 154 -14.75 -0.99 14.30
CA SER A 154 -13.51 -1.64 14.71
C SER A 154 -12.57 -0.76 15.57
N GLN A 155 -12.70 0.57 15.49
CA GLN A 155 -11.98 1.51 16.35
C GLN A 155 -12.59 1.49 17.75
N TRP A 156 -13.91 1.63 17.85
CA TRP A 156 -14.62 1.52 19.13
C TRP A 156 -14.35 0.17 19.81
N LEU A 157 -14.39 -0.93 19.06
CA LEU A 157 -14.12 -2.28 19.58
C LEU A 157 -12.74 -2.37 20.24
N ARG A 158 -11.71 -1.86 19.55
CA ARG A 158 -10.32 -1.89 20.03
C ARG A 158 -10.05 -0.93 21.19
N GLN A 159 -10.80 0.16 21.29
CA GLN A 159 -10.75 1.03 22.48
C GLN A 159 -11.34 0.37 23.73
N ASN A 160 -12.24 -0.60 23.56
CA ASN A 160 -12.88 -1.33 24.67
C ASN A 160 -12.19 -2.68 24.99
N ILE A 161 -11.10 -3.03 24.30
CA ILE A 161 -10.36 -4.27 24.52
C ILE A 161 -8.90 -3.94 24.81
N SER A 162 -8.38 -4.43 25.93
CA SER A 162 -6.94 -4.38 26.22
C SER A 162 -6.26 -5.67 25.80
N PHE A 163 -5.24 -5.55 24.95
CA PHE A 163 -4.43 -6.68 24.50
C PHE A 163 -3.01 -6.60 25.05
N VAL A 164 -2.50 -7.75 25.49
CA VAL A 164 -1.12 -7.89 25.95
C VAL A 164 -0.45 -8.95 25.10
N ASN A 165 0.50 -8.51 24.28
CA ASN A 165 1.22 -9.41 23.40
C ASN A 165 2.22 -10.28 24.18
N GLN A 166 2.50 -11.48 23.67
CA GLN A 166 3.51 -12.38 24.24
C GLN A 166 4.91 -11.75 24.18
N GLU A 167 5.22 -11.07 23.08
CA GLU A 167 6.43 -10.26 22.89
C GLU A 167 6.01 -8.79 22.76
N PRO A 168 6.16 -7.98 23.82
CA PRO A 168 5.73 -6.58 23.79
C PRO A 168 6.67 -5.74 22.91
N SER A 169 6.07 -4.95 22.01
CA SER A 169 6.80 -3.97 21.20
C SER A 169 6.73 -2.60 21.85
N LEU A 170 7.88 -1.94 22.00
CA LEU A 170 7.97 -0.56 22.47
C LEU A 170 8.41 0.36 21.35
N PHE A 171 7.82 1.55 21.29
CA PHE A 171 8.27 2.59 20.38
C PHE A 171 9.60 3.19 20.87
N ALA A 172 10.42 3.66 19.92
CA ALA A 172 11.70 4.30 20.19
C ALA A 172 11.53 5.73 20.73
N CYS A 173 10.87 5.86 21.87
CA CYS A 173 10.58 7.09 22.60
C CYS A 173 10.72 6.84 24.13
N SER A 174 10.28 7.78 24.97
CA SER A 174 10.40 7.61 26.41
C SER A 174 9.45 6.54 26.95
N ILE A 175 9.72 6.05 28.17
CA ILE A 175 8.81 5.14 28.88
C ILE A 175 7.44 5.80 29.10
N CYS A 176 7.42 7.10 29.42
CA CYS A 176 6.19 7.85 29.62
C CYS A 176 5.36 7.87 28.33
N ASP A 177 5.99 8.18 27.19
CA ASP A 177 5.29 8.22 25.89
C ASP A 177 4.70 6.85 25.54
N ASN A 178 5.45 5.77 25.79
CA ASN A 178 4.94 4.41 25.59
C ASN A 178 3.70 4.09 26.43
N ILE A 179 3.63 4.59 27.67
CA ILE A 179 2.45 4.42 28.55
C ILE A 179 1.28 5.28 28.04
N THR A 180 1.55 6.51 27.59
CA THR A 180 0.52 7.44 27.10
C THR A 180 -0.20 6.88 25.87
N PHE A 181 0.49 6.15 24.98
CA PHE A 181 -0.15 5.50 23.83
C PHE A 181 -1.24 4.48 24.19
N GLY A 182 -1.31 4.00 25.45
CA GLY A 182 -2.38 3.12 25.91
C GLY A 182 -3.64 3.85 26.40
N LEU A 183 -3.61 5.19 26.48
CA LEU A 183 -4.72 6.02 26.93
C LEU A 183 -5.51 6.66 25.77
N ASP A 184 -4.92 6.71 24.58
CA ASP A 184 -5.48 7.28 23.35
C ASP A 184 -6.23 6.21 22.52
#